data_AF-A0A8C0LCX4-F1
#
_entry.id   AF-A0A8C0LCX4-F1
#
_cell.length_a   1.000
_cell.length_b   1.000
_cell.length_c   1.000
_cell.angle_alpha   90.00
_cell.angle_beta   90.00
_cell.angle_gamma   90.00
#
_symmetry.space_group_name_H-M   'P 1'
#
loop_
_entity.id
_entity.type
_entity.pdbx_description
1 polymer ?
#
loop_
_entity_poly.entity_id
_entity_poly.type
_entity_poly.pdbx_seq_one_letter_code
_entity_poly.pdbx_strand_id
1 'polypeptide(L)'
;VNSIEIYPGDGSVFKSEGAYLGKYFTYYSIQEGSEEREEKTYSVNNLPPDRPGSLFSVYSLIKQATGILQHCAKTRLSLSHNYRICCWKMVPGINDSNILPVLLRESVIPSVGRFLAYSDDKVHALFLDGITLTLNWNFSSLTEKRQVNQGLNLGWCKLTFPDGQDQLIQIEHPGPYERYVTAVISWCRRLTQTSQREMSTHPSSSVLEENCFCFAMSS
;
A
#
# COMPACT_ATOMS: atom_id res chain seq x y z
N VAL A 1 -3.19 6.42 2.47
CA VAL A 1 -3.23 7.90 2.52
C VAL A 1 -4.70 8.34 2.56
N ASN A 2 -5.16 8.81 3.71
CA ASN A 2 -6.51 9.36 3.88
C ASN A 2 -6.49 10.89 4.03
N SER A 3 -5.30 11.45 4.30
CA SER A 3 -5.03 12.88 4.42
C SER A 3 -3.60 13.17 3.94
N ILE A 4 -3.33 14.43 3.60
CA ILE A 4 -2.02 14.95 3.24
C ILE A 4 -1.80 16.28 3.98
N GLU A 5 -0.55 16.51 4.37
CA GLU A 5 -0.08 17.78 4.93
C GLU A 5 1.02 18.33 4.02
N ILE A 6 0.95 19.63 3.71
CA ILE A 6 1.89 20.32 2.81
C ILE A 6 2.65 21.37 3.62
N TYR A 7 3.97 21.30 3.59
CA TYR A 7 4.87 22.25 4.24
C TYR A 7 5.62 23.04 3.16
N PRO A 8 5.24 24.30 2.88
CA PRO A 8 5.89 25.12 1.87
C PRO A 8 7.25 25.70 2.32
N GLY A 9 7.61 25.56 3.60
CA GLY A 9 8.96 25.91 4.12
C GLY A 9 9.04 27.23 4.87
N ASP A 10 7.95 27.97 5.00
CA ASP A 10 7.83 29.22 5.77
C ASP A 10 7.26 29.01 7.18
N GLY A 11 7.16 27.77 7.64
CA GLY A 11 6.53 27.40 8.92
C GLY A 11 5.01 27.27 8.87
N SER A 12 4.36 27.60 7.76
CA SER A 12 2.94 27.32 7.55
C SER A 12 2.69 25.85 7.17
N VAL A 13 1.44 25.41 7.30
CA VAL A 13 1.03 24.06 6.89
C VAL A 13 -0.37 24.07 6.28
N PHE A 14 -0.53 23.35 5.18
CA PHE A 14 -1.85 23.02 4.63
C PHE A 14 -2.23 21.61 5.04
N LYS A 15 -3.40 21.42 5.61
CA LYS A 15 -3.93 20.11 5.99
C LYS A 15 -5.19 19.80 5.20
N SER A 16 -5.23 18.64 4.55
CA SER A 16 -6.45 18.21 3.86
C SER A 16 -7.54 17.79 4.85
N GLU A 17 -8.79 18.17 4.56
CA GLU A 17 -9.95 17.80 5.35
C GLU A 17 -10.86 16.78 4.63
N GLY A 18 -11.53 15.95 5.42
CA GLY A 18 -12.49 14.94 4.97
C GLY A 18 -11.85 13.58 4.70
N ALA A 19 -12.59 12.51 5.01
CA ALA A 19 -12.04 11.16 5.10
C ALA A 19 -11.48 10.59 3.78
N TYR A 20 -11.87 11.10 2.61
CA TYR A 20 -11.37 10.61 1.32
C TYR A 20 -11.47 11.74 0.28
N LEU A 21 -10.35 12.02 -0.42
CA LEU A 21 -10.20 12.92 -1.60
C LEU A 21 -9.78 14.38 -1.37
N GLY A 22 -9.61 14.84 -0.12
CA GLY A 22 -9.06 16.19 0.17
C GLY A 22 -9.77 17.31 -0.61
N LYS A 23 -11.10 17.41 -0.45
CA LYS A 23 -11.91 18.44 -1.14
C LYS A 23 -11.64 19.86 -0.62
N TYR A 24 -11.18 19.94 0.62
CA TYR A 24 -10.84 21.16 1.31
C TYR A 24 -9.45 21.03 1.93
N PHE A 25 -8.76 22.16 2.03
CA PHE A 25 -7.48 22.28 2.68
C PHE A 25 -7.52 23.44 3.64
N THR A 26 -7.17 23.18 4.89
CA THR A 26 -7.07 24.22 5.91
C THR A 26 -5.62 24.62 6.07
N TYR A 27 -5.36 25.90 5.82
CA TYR A 27 -4.08 26.54 5.96
C TYR A 27 -3.94 27.08 7.37
N TYR A 28 -2.81 26.79 7.98
CA TYR A 28 -2.41 27.30 9.27
C TYR A 28 -1.09 28.04 9.12
N SER A 29 -1.07 29.32 9.50
CA SER A 29 0.17 30.08 9.68
C SER A 29 0.23 30.71 11.06
N ILE A 30 1.43 30.72 11.61
CA ILE A 30 1.76 31.47 12.82
C ILE A 30 2.40 32.77 12.33
N GLN A 31 1.78 33.91 12.62
CA GLN A 31 2.41 35.20 12.33
C GLN A 31 3.51 35.45 13.36
N GLU A 32 4.73 35.75 12.91
CA GLU A 32 5.84 36.11 13.80
C GLU A 32 5.46 37.34 14.64
N GLY A 33 5.28 37.13 15.95
CA GLY A 33 4.99 38.19 16.92
C GLY A 33 3.58 38.19 17.52
N SER A 34 2.67 37.30 17.12
CA SER A 34 1.33 37.16 17.70
C SER A 34 0.95 35.71 17.98
N GLU A 35 0.27 35.43 19.11
CA GLU A 35 -0.36 34.12 19.38
C GLU A 35 -1.59 33.83 18.49
N GLU A 36 -1.98 34.76 17.62
CA GLU A 36 -3.09 34.58 16.69
C GLU A 36 -2.71 33.63 15.54
N ARG A 37 -3.34 32.46 15.54
CA ARG A 37 -3.25 31.46 14.47
C ARG A 37 -4.20 31.86 13.35
N GLU A 38 -3.65 32.24 12.19
CA GLU A 38 -4.47 32.48 11.00
C GLU A 38 -4.89 31.12 10.42
N GLU A 39 -6.20 30.87 10.42
CA GLU A 39 -6.82 29.67 9.85
C GLU A 39 -7.64 30.04 8.62
N LYS A 40 -7.33 29.41 7.49
CA LYS A 40 -8.02 29.67 6.23
C LYS A 40 -8.30 28.40 5.45
N THR A 41 -9.55 28.16 5.11
CA THR A 41 -9.97 26.98 4.34
C THR A 41 -10.04 27.29 2.84
N TYR A 42 -9.40 26.46 2.04
CA TYR A 42 -9.40 26.49 0.58
C TYR A 42 -10.21 25.32 0.02
N SER A 43 -11.08 25.61 -0.94
CA SER A 43 -11.78 24.59 -1.72
C SER A 43 -10.99 24.28 -2.99
N VAL A 44 -10.76 23.00 -3.29
CA VAL A 44 -10.06 22.56 -4.50
C VAL A 44 -10.74 23.06 -5.79
N ASN A 45 -12.06 23.26 -5.75
CA ASN A 45 -12.83 23.71 -6.90
C ASN A 45 -12.77 25.24 -7.11
N ASN A 46 -12.46 26.01 -6.07
CA ASN A 46 -12.43 27.48 -6.09
C ASN A 46 -11.12 27.98 -5.47
N LEU A 47 -10.00 27.61 -6.08
CA LEU A 47 -8.68 28.06 -5.66
C LEU A 47 -8.45 29.51 -6.10
N PRO A 48 -7.84 30.35 -5.26
CA PRO A 48 -7.48 31.71 -5.64
C PRO A 48 -6.43 31.70 -6.76
N PRO A 49 -6.43 32.69 -7.65
CA PRO A 49 -5.34 32.89 -8.60
C PRO A 49 -4.05 33.25 -7.86
N ASP A 50 -2.91 32.94 -8.47
CA ASP A 50 -1.60 33.26 -7.92
C ASP A 50 -1.38 34.77 -7.86
N ARG A 51 -0.79 35.22 -6.75
CA ARG A 51 -0.44 36.63 -6.53
C ARG A 51 1.04 36.84 -6.84
N PRO A 52 1.40 37.88 -7.64
CA PRO A 52 2.79 38.27 -7.83
C PRO A 52 3.44 38.60 -6.49
N GLY A 53 4.64 38.04 -6.22
CA GLY A 53 5.38 38.26 -4.97
C GLY A 53 5.05 37.29 -3.83
N SER A 54 4.19 36.29 -4.05
CA SER A 54 3.97 35.20 -3.08
C SER A 54 5.17 34.24 -3.03
N LEU A 55 5.49 33.72 -1.83
CA LEU A 55 6.55 32.71 -1.63
C LEU A 55 6.22 31.36 -2.30
N PHE A 56 4.93 31.07 -2.45
CA PHE A 56 4.44 29.85 -3.10
C PHE A 56 3.08 30.07 -3.76
N SER A 57 2.75 29.19 -4.69
CA SER A 57 1.44 29.14 -5.35
C SER A 57 0.49 28.20 -4.59
N VAL A 58 -0.50 28.78 -3.90
CA VAL A 58 -1.58 28.00 -3.24
C VAL A 58 -2.29 27.10 -4.26
N TYR A 59 -2.50 27.63 -5.47
CA TYR A 59 -3.13 26.88 -6.56
C TYR A 59 -2.34 25.62 -6.89
N SER A 60 -1.03 25.78 -7.11
CA SER A 60 -0.14 24.69 -7.54
C SER A 60 0.03 23.64 -6.43
N LEU A 61 0.25 24.08 -5.19
CA LEU A 61 0.41 23.19 -4.04
C LEU A 61 -0.83 22.32 -3.82
N ILE A 62 -2.02 22.95 -3.79
CA ILE A 62 -3.26 22.20 -3.56
C ILE A 62 -3.56 21.28 -4.75
N LYS A 63 -3.36 21.72 -5.99
CA LYS A 63 -3.57 20.85 -7.17
C LYS A 63 -2.65 19.63 -7.17
N GLN A 64 -1.37 19.81 -6.85
CA GLN A 64 -0.43 18.70 -6.72
C GLN A 64 -0.88 17.75 -5.60
N ALA A 65 -1.16 18.27 -4.41
CA ALA A 65 -1.62 17.48 -3.26
C ALA A 65 -2.89 16.68 -3.56
N THR A 66 -3.90 17.30 -4.17
CA THR A 66 -5.11 16.61 -4.62
C THR A 66 -4.78 15.53 -5.65
N GLY A 67 -3.89 15.81 -6.60
CA GLY A 67 -3.44 14.84 -7.61
C GLY A 67 -2.82 13.60 -6.97
N ILE A 68 -1.96 13.76 -5.97
CA ILE A 68 -1.40 12.63 -5.22
C ILE A 68 -2.48 11.90 -4.43
N LEU A 69 -3.36 12.60 -3.70
CA LEU A 69 -4.44 11.96 -2.95
C LEU A 69 -5.34 11.12 -3.85
N GLN A 70 -5.72 11.66 -5.02
CA GLN A 70 -6.53 10.95 -6.01
C GLN A 70 -5.80 9.76 -6.61
N HIS A 71 -4.52 9.89 -6.93
CA HIS A 71 -3.69 8.78 -7.41
C HIS A 71 -3.62 7.67 -6.35
N CYS A 72 -3.34 8.02 -5.09
CA CYS A 72 -3.29 7.07 -3.98
C CYS A 72 -4.65 6.38 -3.77
N ALA A 73 -5.75 7.12 -3.82
CA ALA A 73 -7.09 6.55 -3.71
C ALA A 73 -7.39 5.57 -4.85
N LYS A 74 -7.08 5.94 -6.10
CA LYS A 74 -7.26 5.07 -7.27
C LYS A 74 -6.39 3.81 -7.18
N THR A 75 -5.12 3.95 -6.81
CA THR A 75 -4.20 2.83 -6.65
C THR A 75 -4.65 1.89 -5.53
N ARG A 76 -5.16 2.43 -4.41
CA ARG A 76 -5.72 1.63 -3.31
C ARG A 76 -6.96 0.84 -3.70
N LEU A 77 -7.84 1.45 -4.50
CA LEU A 77 -9.08 0.80 -4.95
C LEU A 77 -8.85 -0.14 -6.13
N SER A 78 -7.70 -0.04 -6.81
CA SER A 78 -7.35 -0.93 -7.90
C SER A 78 -6.84 -2.27 -7.35
N LEU A 79 -7.40 -3.37 -7.88
CA LEU A 79 -6.90 -4.74 -7.63
C LEU A 79 -5.57 -5.04 -8.36
N SER A 80 -5.05 -4.08 -9.14
CA SER A 80 -3.76 -4.19 -9.82
C SER A 80 -2.61 -4.00 -8.82
N HIS A 81 -1.72 -4.98 -8.74
CA HIS A 81 -0.53 -4.94 -7.91
C HIS A 81 0.48 -3.89 -8.43
N ASN A 82 0.28 -2.62 -8.10
CA ASN A 82 1.23 -1.57 -8.44
C ASN A 82 2.19 -1.37 -7.27
N TYR A 83 3.35 -2.01 -7.33
CA TYR A 83 4.53 -1.82 -6.46
C TYR A 83 5.06 -0.38 -6.42
N ARG A 84 4.41 0.59 -7.08
CA ARG A 84 4.68 2.02 -6.87
C ARG A 84 4.06 2.48 -5.55
N ILE A 85 4.61 1.96 -4.46
CA ILE A 85 4.51 2.55 -3.13
C ILE A 85 4.92 4.01 -3.31
N CYS A 86 4.00 4.93 -3.07
CA CYS A 86 4.32 6.35 -3.05
C CYS A 86 5.47 6.52 -2.04
N CYS A 87 6.64 6.98 -2.49
CA CYS A 87 7.88 7.11 -1.70
C CYS A 87 7.78 8.19 -0.60
N TRP A 88 6.57 8.47 -0.12
CA TRP A 88 6.27 9.53 0.83
C TRP A 88 6.11 8.93 2.21
N LYS A 89 6.82 9.51 3.17
CA LYS A 89 6.77 9.11 4.58
C LYS A 89 5.34 9.24 5.10
N MET A 90 4.64 8.12 5.27
CA MET A 90 3.38 8.10 6.01
C MET A 90 3.71 8.27 7.49
N VAL A 91 3.34 9.41 8.06
CA VAL A 91 3.32 9.56 9.51
C VAL A 91 2.12 8.74 10.01
N PRO A 92 2.29 7.77 10.94
CA PRO A 92 1.18 7.01 11.48
C PRO A 92 0.26 7.97 12.25
N GLY A 93 -0.88 8.33 11.64
CA GLY A 93 -1.98 8.93 12.37
C GLY A 93 -2.59 7.86 13.26
N ILE A 94 -2.89 8.23 14.51
CA ILE A 94 -3.43 7.38 15.59
C ILE A 94 -4.87 6.93 15.25
N ASN A 95 -5.02 6.09 14.23
CA ASN A 95 -6.27 5.40 13.92
C ASN A 95 -5.97 4.06 13.25
N ASP A 96 -6.15 3.00 14.02
CA ASP A 96 -5.79 1.59 13.76
C ASP A 96 -6.60 0.90 12.63
N SER A 97 -6.84 1.57 11.49
CA SER A 97 -7.66 0.98 10.42
C SER A 97 -7.12 1.16 9.00
N ASN A 98 -5.91 1.70 8.80
CA ASN A 98 -5.36 1.90 7.44
C ASN A 98 -3.87 1.52 7.33
N ILE A 99 -3.49 0.39 7.92
CA ILE A 99 -2.17 -0.20 7.70
C ILE A 99 -2.19 -0.81 6.27
N LEU A 100 -1.34 -0.31 5.37
CA LEU A 100 -1.12 -0.99 4.07
C LEU A 100 -0.62 -2.40 4.36
N PRO A 101 -1.01 -3.42 3.58
CA PRO A 101 -0.53 -4.78 3.80
C PRO A 101 1.00 -4.78 3.81
N VAL A 102 1.56 -5.18 4.95
CA VAL A 102 3.01 -5.24 5.14
C VAL A 102 3.51 -6.52 4.47
N LEU A 103 4.61 -6.44 3.72
CA LEU A 103 5.26 -7.62 3.16
C LEU A 103 5.83 -8.46 4.31
N LEU A 104 5.27 -9.65 4.53
CA LEU A 104 5.70 -10.56 5.60
C LEU A 104 6.84 -11.46 5.15
N ARG A 105 6.74 -12.00 3.93
CA ARG A 105 7.72 -12.95 3.40
C ARG A 105 7.93 -12.71 1.90
N GLU A 106 9.17 -12.86 1.49
CA GLU A 106 9.58 -12.83 0.10
C GLU A 106 10.45 -14.06 -0.21
N SER A 107 10.33 -14.59 -1.43
CA SER A 107 11.27 -15.58 -1.95
C SER A 107 11.47 -15.40 -3.44
N VAL A 108 12.73 -15.46 -3.86
CA VAL A 108 13.10 -15.56 -5.27
C VAL A 108 13.44 -17.02 -5.55
N ILE A 109 12.66 -17.66 -6.43
CA ILE A 109 12.87 -19.04 -6.84
C ILE A 109 13.54 -19.03 -8.21
N PRO A 110 14.80 -19.50 -8.33
CA PRO A 110 15.50 -19.57 -9.60
C PRO A 110 14.67 -20.27 -10.66
N SER A 111 14.69 -19.79 -11.89
CA SER A 111 13.91 -20.31 -13.04
C SER A 111 12.38 -20.29 -12.93
N VAL A 112 11.82 -19.83 -11.82
CA VAL A 112 10.35 -19.77 -11.61
C VAL A 112 9.87 -18.33 -11.52
N GLY A 113 10.39 -17.55 -10.56
CA GLY A 113 9.88 -16.20 -10.30
C GLY A 113 10.06 -15.71 -8.88
N ARG A 114 9.36 -14.61 -8.56
CA ARG A 114 9.37 -13.92 -7.27
C ARG A 114 8.03 -14.08 -6.58
N PHE A 115 8.04 -14.46 -5.30
CA PHE A 115 6.86 -14.77 -4.50
C PHE A 115 6.83 -13.87 -3.26
N LEU A 116 5.65 -13.33 -2.96
CA LEU A 116 5.42 -12.31 -1.93
C LEU A 116 4.17 -12.70 -1.13
N ALA A 117 4.25 -12.62 0.19
CA ALA A 117 3.14 -12.83 1.10
C ALA A 117 2.96 -11.59 2.00
N TYR A 118 1.72 -11.13 2.12
CA TYR A 118 1.36 -9.91 2.82
C TYR A 118 0.60 -10.20 4.11
N SER A 119 0.54 -9.20 5.00
CA SER A 119 -0.16 -9.28 6.29
C SER A 119 -1.69 -9.37 6.19
N ASP A 120 -2.26 -9.14 5.01
CA ASP A 120 -3.69 -9.26 4.71
C ASP A 120 -4.04 -10.63 4.08
N ASP A 121 -3.22 -11.66 4.33
CA ASP A 121 -3.33 -13.00 3.75
C ASP A 121 -3.18 -13.06 2.22
N LYS A 122 -2.85 -11.96 1.55
CA LYS A 122 -2.63 -11.98 0.10
C LYS A 122 -1.26 -12.57 -0.22
N VAL A 123 -1.25 -13.45 -1.21
CA VAL A 123 -0.06 -13.98 -1.85
C VAL A 123 -0.02 -13.51 -3.29
N HIS A 124 1.14 -13.02 -3.71
CA HIS A 124 1.39 -12.56 -5.06
C HIS A 124 2.67 -13.20 -5.61
N ALA A 125 2.59 -13.76 -6.82
CA ALA A 125 3.73 -14.35 -7.51
C ALA A 125 3.90 -13.73 -8.89
N LEU A 126 5.13 -13.33 -9.21
CA LEU A 126 5.57 -12.87 -10.53
C LEU A 126 6.42 -13.98 -11.16
N PHE A 127 5.92 -14.57 -12.24
CA PHE A 127 6.67 -15.59 -12.99
C PHE A 127 7.55 -14.96 -14.06
N LEU A 128 8.61 -15.67 -14.46
CA LEU A 128 9.59 -15.17 -15.44
C LEU A 128 9.00 -14.96 -16.84
N ASP A 129 7.88 -15.59 -17.16
CA ASP A 129 7.13 -15.41 -18.40
C ASP A 129 6.17 -14.20 -18.35
N GLY A 130 6.20 -13.42 -17.27
CA GLY A 130 5.40 -12.22 -17.10
C GLY A 130 3.98 -12.46 -16.59
N ILE A 131 3.58 -13.73 -16.40
CA ILE A 131 2.31 -14.04 -15.76
C ILE A 131 2.42 -13.76 -14.27
N THR A 132 1.37 -13.18 -13.69
CA THR A 132 1.27 -13.01 -12.25
C THR A 132 0.10 -13.81 -11.70
N LEU A 133 0.26 -14.32 -10.48
CA LEU A 133 -0.78 -15.05 -9.77
C LEU A 133 -1.02 -14.40 -8.42
N THR A 134 -2.30 -14.10 -8.13
CA THR A 134 -2.74 -13.56 -6.85
C THR A 134 -3.79 -14.47 -6.23
N LEU A 135 -3.60 -14.84 -4.97
CA LEU A 135 -4.59 -15.58 -4.18
C LEU A 135 -4.58 -15.13 -2.73
N ASN A 136 -5.61 -15.50 -1.98
CA ASN A 136 -5.62 -15.34 -0.53
C ASN A 136 -5.26 -16.68 0.11
N TRP A 137 -4.24 -16.68 0.96
CA TRP A 137 -3.78 -17.83 1.72
C TRP A 137 -3.79 -17.50 3.20
N ASN A 138 -4.65 -18.19 3.94
CA ASN A 138 -4.70 -18.02 5.38
C ASN A 138 -3.50 -18.74 6.02
N PHE A 139 -2.55 -17.97 6.56
CA PHE A 139 -1.39 -18.54 7.27
C PHE A 139 -1.69 -18.92 8.74
N SER A 140 -2.87 -18.56 9.26
CA SER A 140 -3.31 -18.80 10.65
C SER A 140 -4.08 -20.12 10.88
N SER A 141 -4.55 -20.82 9.85
CA SER A 141 -5.39 -22.01 10.00
C SER A 141 -4.58 -23.31 10.14
N LEU A 142 -4.21 -23.67 11.36
CA LEU A 142 -3.88 -25.08 11.71
C LEU A 142 -4.48 -25.55 13.04
N THR A 143 -5.12 -24.67 13.80
CA THR A 143 -5.97 -25.03 14.94
C THR A 143 -7.42 -25.11 14.50
N GLU A 144 -7.77 -26.12 13.71
CA GLU A 144 -8.92 -26.98 14.02
C GLU A 144 -9.06 -28.11 13.00
N LYS A 145 -9.47 -29.25 13.54
CA LYS A 145 -9.67 -30.53 12.86
C LYS A 145 -10.47 -30.35 11.58
N ARG A 146 -9.98 -30.96 10.49
CA ARG A 146 -10.76 -31.69 9.47
C ARG A 146 -12.27 -31.38 9.51
N GLN A 147 -12.66 -30.20 9.05
CA GLN A 147 -14.03 -29.91 8.67
C GLN A 147 -14.02 -29.42 7.23
N VAL A 148 -14.62 -30.27 6.42
CA VAL A 148 -15.13 -29.98 5.08
C VAL A 148 -16.11 -28.82 5.25
N ASN A 149 -15.87 -27.71 4.54
CA ASN A 149 -16.70 -26.48 4.42
C ASN A 149 -16.44 -25.33 5.43
N GLN A 150 -15.52 -24.40 5.11
CA GLN A 150 -15.51 -22.94 5.41
C GLN A 150 -14.12 -22.36 5.06
N GLY A 151 -13.90 -21.29 4.28
CA GLY A 151 -14.80 -20.32 3.65
C GLY A 151 -14.21 -19.69 2.37
N LEU A 152 -14.99 -19.81 1.30
CA LEU A 152 -15.27 -18.86 0.21
C LEU A 152 -14.17 -18.14 -0.60
N ASN A 153 -12.87 -18.19 -0.29
CA ASN A 153 -11.81 -17.60 -1.15
C ASN A 153 -10.54 -18.45 -1.35
N LEU A 154 -10.43 -19.63 -0.73
CA LEU A 154 -9.29 -20.55 -0.90
C LEU A 154 -9.35 -21.41 -2.17
N GLY A 155 -10.47 -21.37 -2.90
CA GLY A 155 -10.69 -22.22 -4.08
C GLY A 155 -10.32 -21.57 -5.41
N TRP A 156 -10.05 -20.25 -5.42
CA TRP A 156 -9.81 -19.49 -6.65
C TRP A 156 -8.52 -18.69 -6.56
N CYS A 157 -7.84 -18.56 -7.68
CA CYS A 157 -6.75 -17.61 -7.85
C CYS A 157 -6.97 -16.77 -9.10
N LYS A 158 -6.43 -15.57 -9.08
CA LYS A 158 -6.44 -14.63 -10.19
C LYS A 158 -5.10 -14.71 -10.90
N LEU A 159 -5.12 -15.04 -12.17
CA LEU A 159 -3.99 -14.87 -13.08
C LEU A 159 -4.11 -13.53 -13.79
N THR A 160 -2.99 -12.84 -13.94
CA THR A 160 -2.86 -11.68 -14.83
C THR A 160 -1.79 -12.01 -15.87
N PHE A 161 -2.18 -11.95 -17.14
CA PHE A 161 -1.30 -12.22 -18.27
C PHE A 161 -0.40 -11.02 -18.61
N PRO A 162 0.67 -11.20 -19.39
CA PRO A 162 1.59 -10.12 -19.76
C PRO A 162 0.93 -8.98 -20.55
N ASP A 163 -0.20 -9.25 -21.20
CA ASP A 163 -1.02 -8.25 -21.89
C ASP A 163 -1.95 -7.46 -20.94
N GLY A 164 -1.91 -7.77 -19.64
CA GLY A 164 -2.72 -7.16 -18.60
C GLY A 164 -4.11 -7.76 -18.43
N GLN A 165 -4.48 -8.80 -19.19
CA GLN A 165 -5.77 -9.47 -19.01
C GLN A 165 -5.79 -10.30 -17.74
N ASP A 166 -6.95 -10.31 -17.07
CA ASP A 166 -7.17 -11.04 -15.85
C ASP A 166 -8.06 -12.27 -16.09
N GLN A 167 -7.70 -13.41 -15.49
CA GLN A 167 -8.51 -14.63 -15.50
C GLN A 167 -8.58 -15.24 -14.10
N LEU A 168 -9.80 -15.53 -13.63
CA LEU A 168 -10.02 -16.29 -12.40
C LEU A 168 -10.06 -17.78 -12.72
N ILE A 169 -9.27 -18.57 -12.00
CA ILE A 169 -9.20 -20.02 -12.15
C ILE A 169 -9.39 -20.70 -10.80
N GLN A 170 -9.97 -21.90 -10.82
CA GLN A 170 -10.05 -22.74 -9.62
C GLN A 170 -8.70 -23.37 -9.34
N ILE A 171 -8.30 -23.35 -8.07
CA ILE A 171 -7.05 -23.96 -7.60
C ILE A 171 -7.12 -25.48 -7.72
N GLU A 172 -8.30 -26.07 -7.56
CA GLU A 172 -8.55 -27.51 -7.65
C GLU A 172 -8.52 -28.03 -9.10
N HIS A 173 -8.87 -27.18 -10.06
CA HIS A 173 -8.94 -27.51 -11.48
C HIS A 173 -8.20 -26.45 -12.32
N PRO A 174 -6.87 -26.32 -12.17
CA PRO A 174 -6.10 -25.23 -12.77
C PRO A 174 -5.89 -25.39 -14.28
N GLY A 175 -6.19 -26.57 -14.84
CA GLY A 175 -6.07 -26.88 -16.26
C GLY A 175 -4.67 -26.55 -16.80
N PRO A 176 -4.54 -25.74 -17.87
CA PRO A 176 -3.24 -25.41 -18.46
C PRO A 176 -2.32 -24.58 -17.54
N TYR A 177 -2.85 -24.04 -16.45
CA TYR A 177 -2.14 -23.14 -15.54
C TYR A 177 -1.62 -23.85 -14.27
N GLU A 178 -1.67 -25.18 -14.25
CA GLU A 178 -1.24 -26.01 -13.12
C GLU A 178 0.17 -25.66 -12.62
N ARG A 179 1.10 -25.36 -13.53
CA ARG A 179 2.48 -24.99 -13.16
C ARG A 179 2.55 -23.79 -12.22
N TYR A 180 1.72 -22.78 -12.45
CA TYR A 180 1.72 -21.55 -11.65
C TYR A 180 1.08 -21.80 -10.29
N VAL A 181 -0.09 -22.44 -10.31
CA VAL A 181 -0.85 -22.75 -9.10
C VAL A 181 -0.04 -23.65 -8.17
N THR A 182 0.51 -24.74 -8.70
CA THR A 182 1.30 -25.70 -7.90
C THR A 182 2.55 -25.06 -7.30
N ALA A 183 3.23 -24.17 -8.03
CA ALA A 183 4.40 -23.46 -7.50
C ALA A 183 4.04 -22.56 -6.30
N VAL A 184 2.98 -21.77 -6.42
CA VAL A 184 2.51 -20.87 -5.36
C VAL A 184 2.02 -21.67 -4.15
N ILE A 185 1.17 -22.67 -4.35
CA ILE A 185 0.63 -23.49 -3.27
C ILE A 185 1.74 -24.24 -2.53
N SER A 186 2.72 -24.77 -3.25
CA SER A 186 3.88 -25.44 -2.65
C SER A 186 4.72 -24.48 -1.81
N TRP A 187 4.90 -23.24 -2.27
CA TRP A 187 5.60 -22.21 -1.53
C TRP A 187 4.85 -21.79 -0.26
N CYS A 188 3.53 -21.52 -0.35
CA CYS A 188 2.72 -21.18 0.81
C CYS A 188 2.74 -22.28 1.89
N ARG A 189 2.61 -23.55 1.47
CA ARG A 189 2.71 -24.70 2.39
C ARG A 189 4.05 -24.77 3.11
N ARG A 190 5.16 -24.50 2.43
CA ARG A 190 6.49 -24.45 3.07
C ARG A 190 6.60 -23.32 4.08
N LEU A 191 6.05 -22.14 3.76
CA LEU A 191 6.05 -21.02 4.70
C LEU A 191 5.24 -21.34 5.96
N THR A 192 4.06 -21.94 5.82
CA THR A 192 3.24 -22.38 6.96
C THR A 192 3.95 -23.43 7.82
N GLN A 193 4.72 -24.34 7.22
CA GLN A 193 5.51 -25.33 7.97
C GLN A 193 6.72 -24.71 8.67
N THR A 194 7.36 -23.70 8.06
CA THR A 194 8.58 -23.08 8.60
C THR A 194 8.27 -22.18 9.79
N SER A 195 7.18 -21.40 9.75
CA SER A 195 6.74 -20.58 10.88
C SER A 195 6.42 -21.44 12.13
N GLN A 196 5.88 -22.65 11.92
CA GLN A 196 5.60 -23.58 13.01
C GLN A 196 6.89 -24.11 13.68
N ARG A 197 7.98 -24.24 12.91
CA ARG A 197 9.28 -24.70 13.43
C ARG A 197 10.06 -23.59 14.13
N GLU A 198 9.91 -22.35 13.67
CA GLU A 198 10.47 -21.17 14.34
C GLU A 198 9.79 -20.90 15.69
N MET A 199 8.49 -21.21 15.83
CA MET A 199 7.77 -21.12 17.13
C MET A 199 8.20 -22.15 18.18
N SER A 200 8.91 -23.23 17.82
CA SER A 200 9.40 -24.22 18.78
C SER A 200 10.81 -23.92 19.31
N THR A 201 11.49 -22.90 18.78
CA THR A 201 12.87 -22.58 19.17
C THR A 201 13.10 -21.07 19.08
N HIS A 202 12.75 -20.34 20.14
CA HIS A 202 13.29 -19.00 20.34
C HIS A 202 14.79 -19.10 20.70
N PRO A 203 15.63 -18.20 20.16
CA PRO A 203 15.68 -16.84 20.68
C PRO A 203 15.54 -15.73 19.63
N SER A 204 15.29 -14.55 20.18
CA SER A 204 15.05 -13.22 19.63
C SER A 204 16.14 -12.61 18.72
N SER A 205 15.70 -11.56 18.00
CA SER A 205 16.45 -10.52 17.24
C SER A 205 16.35 -10.69 15.71
N SER A 206 16.34 -9.65 14.87
CA SER A 206 16.71 -8.24 15.03
C SER A 206 15.88 -7.38 14.08
N VAL A 207 15.36 -6.23 14.55
CA VAL A 207 14.70 -5.22 13.72
C VAL A 207 15.75 -4.62 12.78
N LEU A 208 15.54 -4.75 11.46
CA LEU A 208 16.38 -4.10 10.46
C LEU A 208 15.99 -2.62 10.41
N GLU A 209 16.89 -1.77 10.87
CA GLU A 209 16.77 -0.32 10.83
C GLU A 209 17.14 0.17 9.43
N GLU A 210 16.15 0.41 8.57
CA GLU A 210 16.39 0.96 7.23
C GLU A 210 16.40 2.50 7.27
N ASN A 211 17.61 3.05 7.30
CA ASN A 211 17.89 4.47 7.09
C ASN A 211 17.46 4.90 5.67
N CYS A 212 16.43 5.74 5.56
CA CYS A 212 16.11 6.47 4.32
C CYS A 212 16.52 7.94 4.45
N PHE A 213 17.41 8.40 3.57
CA PHE A 213 17.84 9.78 3.43
C PHE A 213 16.75 10.66 2.80
N CYS A 214 16.48 11.83 3.39
CA CYS A 214 15.56 12.83 2.85
C CYS A 214 16.24 13.66 1.75
N PHE A 215 15.61 13.79 0.58
CA PHE A 215 15.85 14.90 -0.35
C PHE A 215 14.75 15.95 -0.17
N ALA A 216 15.14 17.16 0.21
CA ALA A 216 14.27 18.34 0.14
C ALA A 216 14.08 18.70 -1.34
N MET A 217 12.83 18.85 -1.80
CA MET A 217 12.59 19.50 -3.09
C MET A 217 12.73 21.01 -2.88
N SER A 218 13.82 21.56 -3.43
CA SER A 218 14.01 23.00 -3.53
C SER A 218 13.38 23.54 -4.81
N SER A 219 12.68 24.66 -4.62
CA SER A 219 12.30 25.71 -5.56
C SER A 219 11.16 25.43 -6.54
#